data_AF-A0A953WDP6-F1
#
_entry.id   AF-A0A953WDP6-F1
#
_cell.length_a   1.000
_cell.length_b   1.000
_cell.length_c   1.000
_cell.angle_alpha   90.00
_cell.angle_beta   90.00
_cell.angle_gamma   90.00
#
_symmetry.space_group_name_H-M   'P 1'
#
loop_
_entity.id
_entity.type
_entity.pdbx_description
1 polymer ?
#
loop_
_entity_poly.entity_id
_entity_poly.type
_entity_poly.pdbx_seq_one_letter_code
_entity_poly.pdbx_strand_id
1 'polypeptide(L)'
;MTAFSPSEVDEIDALWRSLPPDHMWTGWAAAGESPDQIWIFRTRAHWRRFPLFKSDEGYALSDEKGRRVIRAASLQELLSAVEAIPGLDPDRKR
;
A
#
# COMPACT_ATOMS: atom_id res chain seq x y z
N MET A 1 -12.12 -8.61 -10.50
CA MET A 1 -10.87 -7.94 -10.12
C MET A 1 -10.47 -7.10 -11.32
N THR A 2 -10.29 -5.80 -11.13
CA THR A 2 -9.90 -4.87 -12.19
C THR A 2 -8.40 -4.66 -12.14
N ALA A 3 -7.72 -4.83 -13.27
CA ALA A 3 -6.29 -4.52 -13.36
C ALA A 3 -6.03 -3.02 -13.16
N PHE A 4 -4.88 -2.70 -12.59
CA PHE A 4 -4.38 -1.33 -12.53
C PHE A 4 -3.95 -0.89 -13.93
N SER A 5 -4.36 0.31 -14.31
CA SER A 5 -3.87 0.94 -15.54
C SER A 5 -2.43 1.44 -15.36
N PRO A 6 -1.65 1.59 -16.46
CA PRO A 6 -0.30 2.14 -16.39
C PRO A 6 -0.25 3.51 -15.70
N SER A 7 -1.24 4.38 -15.96
CA SER A 7 -1.34 5.70 -15.33
C SER A 7 -1.49 5.62 -13.81
N GLU A 8 -2.29 4.69 -13.30
CA GLU A 8 -2.43 4.50 -11.84
C GLU A 8 -1.15 3.97 -11.21
N VAL A 9 -0.42 3.11 -11.93
CA VAL A 9 0.89 2.60 -11.51
C VAL A 9 1.89 3.77 -11.44
N ASP A 10 1.91 4.64 -12.44
CA ASP A 10 2.73 5.85 -12.44
C ASP A 10 2.35 6.81 -11.30
N GLU A 11 1.06 6.97 -10.99
CA GLU A 11 0.62 7.79 -9.87
C GLU A 11 1.05 7.22 -8.51
N ILE A 12 0.97 5.90 -8.33
CA ILE A 12 1.49 5.21 -7.13
C ILE A 12 3.00 5.40 -7.01
N ASP A 13 3.72 5.33 -8.12
CA ASP A 13 5.16 5.53 -8.16
C ASP A 13 5.55 6.98 -7.82
N ALA A 14 4.85 7.95 -8.42
CA ALA A 14 5.03 9.36 -8.13
C ALA A 14 4.72 9.68 -6.67
N LEU A 15 3.64 9.11 -6.13
CA LEU A 15 3.27 9.23 -4.72
C LEU A 15 4.39 8.70 -3.84
N TRP A 16 4.85 7.47 -4.08
CA TRP A 16 5.94 6.86 -3.30
C TRP A 16 7.23 7.69 -3.36
N ARG A 17 7.62 8.19 -4.54
CA ARG A 17 8.80 9.06 -4.70
C ARG A 17 8.64 10.42 -4.03
N SER A 18 7.42 10.90 -3.83
CA SER A 18 7.14 12.14 -3.11
C SER A 18 7.25 11.97 -1.59
N LEU A 19 7.33 10.75 -1.07
CA LEU A 19 7.43 10.50 0.36
C LEU A 19 8.83 10.80 0.88
N PRO A 20 8.96 11.29 2.13
CA PRO A 20 10.25 11.52 2.73
C PRO A 20 11.03 10.19 2.90
N PRO A 21 12.37 10.22 2.93
CA PRO A 21 13.20 9.02 3.11
C PRO A 21 12.98 8.34 4.47
N ASP A 22 12.40 9.06 5.43
CA ASP A 22 12.02 8.55 6.75
C ASP A 22 10.65 7.85 6.76
N HIS A 23 9.99 7.79 5.61
CA HIS A 23 8.65 7.23 5.51
C HIS A 23 8.65 5.71 5.66
N MET A 24 7.57 5.21 6.25
CA MET A 24 7.34 3.78 6.50
C MET A 24 7.17 2.95 5.22
N TRP A 25 6.82 3.59 4.10
CA TRP A 25 6.66 2.98 2.79
C TRP A 25 8.02 3.00 2.09
N THR A 26 8.63 1.82 1.96
CA THR A 26 10.00 1.68 1.45
C THR A 26 10.09 1.28 -0.01
N GLY A 27 9.01 0.73 -0.56
CA GLY A 27 8.90 0.49 -1.98
C GLY A 27 7.55 -0.10 -2.33
N TRP A 28 7.31 -0.29 -3.61
CA TRP A 28 6.14 -1.00 -4.11
C TRP A 28 6.56 -1.88 -5.29
N ALA A 29 5.77 -2.90 -5.61
CA ALA A 29 5.95 -3.72 -6.80
C ALA A 29 4.62 -4.09 -7.42
N ALA A 30 4.52 -3.98 -8.73
CA ALA A 30 3.40 -4.50 -9.51
C ALA A 30 3.57 -6.00 -9.75
N ALA A 31 2.50 -6.78 -9.60
CA ALA A 31 2.49 -8.19 -9.97
C ALA A 31 2.15 -8.37 -11.46
N GLY A 32 3.16 -8.22 -12.34
CA GLY A 32 3.03 -8.45 -13.79
C GLY A 32 2.83 -7.19 -14.62
N GLU A 33 2.59 -7.37 -15.93
CA GLU A 33 2.46 -6.28 -16.93
C GLU A 33 1.12 -5.54 -16.84
N SER A 34 0.04 -6.25 -16.48
CA SER A 34 -1.25 -5.68 -16.09
C SER A 34 -1.52 -6.14 -14.66
N PRO A 35 -0.94 -5.46 -13.66
CA PRO A 35 -1.04 -5.92 -12.30
C PRO A 35 -2.50 -5.86 -11.84
N ASP A 36 -3.10 -7.00 -11.50
CA ASP A 36 -4.37 -7.05 -10.77
C ASP A 36 -4.22 -6.64 -9.31
N GLN A 37 -2.97 -6.63 -8.85
CA GLN A 37 -2.58 -6.25 -7.50
C GLN A 37 -1.20 -5.60 -7.49
N ILE A 38 -1.04 -4.66 -6.57
CA ILE A 38 0.22 -3.97 -6.30
C ILE A 38 0.65 -4.31 -4.88
N TRP A 39 1.90 -4.66 -4.67
CA TRP A 39 2.46 -4.93 -3.35
C TRP A 39 3.12 -3.68 -2.81
N ILE A 40 2.60 -3.16 -1.70
CA ILE A 40 3.23 -2.07 -0.97
C ILE A 40 4.14 -2.68 0.10
N PHE A 41 5.42 -2.31 0.08
CA PHE A 41 6.41 -2.73 1.06
C PHE A 41 6.60 -1.62 2.10
N ARG A 42 6.55 -2.03 3.37
CA ARG A 42 6.90 -1.16 4.49
C ARG A 42 8.13 -1.68 5.22
N THR A 43 9.00 -0.78 5.67
CA THR A 43 10.15 -1.10 6.53
C THR A 43 10.22 -0.16 7.72
N ARG A 44 10.42 -0.76 8.90
CA ARG A 44 11.33 -0.20 9.94
C ARG A 44 11.76 -1.17 11.04
N ALA A 45 11.12 -2.33 11.20
CA ALA A 45 11.60 -3.43 12.06
C ALA A 45 11.09 -4.83 11.64
N HIS A 46 9.99 -4.91 10.89
CA HIS A 46 9.47 -6.14 10.29
C HIS A 46 9.01 -5.85 8.86
N TRP A 47 9.64 -6.49 7.88
CA TRP A 47 9.24 -6.43 6.49
C TRP A 47 7.82 -6.99 6.35
N ARG A 48 6.87 -6.16 5.92
CA ARG A 48 5.50 -6.59 5.58
C ARG A 48 5.12 -6.08 4.20
N ARG A 49 4.43 -6.96 3.47
CA ARG A 49 3.83 -6.66 2.18
C ARG A 49 2.32 -6.49 2.35
N PHE A 50 1.80 -5.42 1.79
CA PHE A 50 0.38 -5.13 1.76
C PHE A 50 -0.09 -5.20 0.32
N PRO A 51 -0.77 -6.29 -0.09
CA PRO A 51 -1.38 -6.36 -1.40
C PRO A 51 -2.54 -5.35 -1.50
N LEU A 52 -2.36 -4.38 -2.38
CA LEU A 52 -3.33 -3.43 -2.85
C LEU A 52 -4.08 -4.02 -4.04
N PHE A 53 -5.40 -3.98 -3.98
CA PHE A 53 -6.31 -4.38 -5.03
C PHE A 53 -7.14 -3.19 -5.47
N LYS A 54 -7.57 -3.18 -6.73
CA LYS A 54 -8.54 -2.21 -7.21
C LYS A 54 -9.95 -2.76 -7.00
N SER A 55 -10.86 -1.88 -6.57
CA SER A 55 -12.27 -2.16 -6.34
C SER A 55 -13.10 -1.16 -7.12
N ASP A 56 -14.38 -1.46 -7.39
CA ASP A 56 -15.28 -0.55 -8.12
C ASP A 56 -15.42 0.84 -7.44
N GLU A 57 -15.21 0.90 -6.12
CA GLU A 57 -15.31 2.13 -5.32
C GLU A 57 -13.94 2.81 -5.07
N GLY A 58 -12.84 2.30 -5.65
CA GLY A 58 -11.48 2.83 -5.46
C GLY A 58 -10.43 1.73 -5.24
N TYR A 59 -9.79 1.74 -4.08
CA TYR A 59 -8.66 0.87 -3.75
C TYR A 59 -8.90 0.10 -2.45
N ALA A 60 -8.43 -1.14 -2.38
CA ALA A 60 -8.56 -2.02 -1.24
C ALA A 60 -7.17 -2.56 -0.84
N LEU A 61 -6.63 -2.07 0.26
CA LEU A 61 -5.36 -2.51 0.81
C LEU A 61 -5.57 -3.66 1.79
N SER A 62 -4.98 -4.82 1.51
CA SER A 62 -5.01 -5.96 2.39
C SER A 62 -3.66 -6.21 3.06
N ASP A 63 -3.65 -6.82 4.25
CA ASP A 63 -2.43 -7.43 4.82
C ASP A 63 -2.09 -8.74 4.07
N GLU A 64 -0.87 -9.26 4.21
CA GLU A 64 -0.41 -10.51 3.58
C GLU A 64 -1.36 -11.69 3.77
N LYS A 65 -2.05 -11.74 4.92
CA LYS A 65 -2.99 -12.82 5.25
C LYS A 65 -4.43 -12.54 4.82
N GLY A 66 -4.70 -11.42 4.13
CA GLY A 66 -6.05 -11.00 3.70
C GLY A 66 -7.00 -10.62 4.85
N ARG A 67 -6.49 -10.48 6.09
CA ARG A 67 -7.33 -10.33 7.29
C ARG A 67 -7.80 -8.92 7.56
N ARG A 68 -7.02 -7.92 7.15
CA ARG A 68 -7.33 -6.51 7.32
C ARG A 68 -7.40 -5.92 5.93
N VAL A 69 -8.60 -5.50 5.54
CA VAL A 69 -8.85 -4.81 4.27
C VAL A 69 -9.25 -3.39 4.61
N ILE A 70 -8.46 -2.42 4.18
CA ILE A 70 -8.80 -1.00 4.26
C ILE A 70 -9.20 -0.55 2.86
N ARG A 71 -10.34 0.12 2.76
CA ARG A 71 -10.79 0.73 1.51
C ARG A 71 -10.39 2.19 1.50
N ALA A 72 -9.93 2.65 0.35
CA ALA A 72 -9.54 4.03 0.09
C ALA A 72 -10.15 4.44 -1.24
N ALA A 73 -10.86 5.57 -1.27
CA ALA A 73 -11.45 6.08 -2.50
C ALA A 73 -10.41 6.77 -3.41
N SER A 74 -9.25 7.11 -2.86
CA SER A 74 -8.17 7.82 -3.56
C SER A 74 -6.78 7.35 -3.14
N LEU A 75 -5.76 7.70 -3.92
CA LEU A 75 -4.35 7.41 -3.58
C LEU A 75 -3.89 8.14 -2.30
N GLN A 76 -4.42 9.34 -2.03
CA GLN A 76 -4.14 10.06 -0.79
C GLN A 76 -4.72 9.31 0.41
N GLU A 77 -5.96 8.83 0.29
CA GLU A 77 -6.57 7.97 1.32
C GLU A 77 -5.85 6.64 1.45
N LEU A 78 -5.32 6.10 0.35
CA LEU A 78 -4.49 4.90 0.38
C LEU A 78 -3.23 5.13 1.22
N LEU A 79 -2.55 6.26 1.04
CA LEU A 79 -1.40 6.62 1.87
C LEU A 79 -1.80 6.69 3.35
N SER A 80 -2.87 7.42 3.67
CA SER A 80 -3.37 7.51 5.03
C SER A 80 -3.83 6.16 5.58
N ALA A 81 -4.39 5.28 4.75
CA ALA A 81 -4.77 3.92 5.11
C ALA A 81 -3.55 3.06 5.43
N VAL A 82 -2.49 3.17 4.62
CA VAL A 82 -1.20 2.53 4.87
C VAL A 82 -0.64 3.02 6.21
N GLU A 83 -0.68 4.32 6.50
CA GLU A 83 -0.24 4.93 7.76
C GLU A 83 -1.10 4.51 8.96
N ALA A 84 -2.41 4.41 8.77
CA ALA A 84 -3.39 4.15 9.82
C ALA A 84 -3.44 2.70 10.32
N ILE A 85 -2.71 1.75 9.71
CA ILE A 85 -2.68 0.34 10.15
C ILE A 85 -2.12 0.27 11.59
N PRO A 86 -2.96 0.03 12.63
CA PRO A 86 -2.53 0.08 14.02
C PRO A 86 -1.77 -1.21 14.38
N GLY A 87 -0.63 -1.07 15.06
CA GLY A 87 0.26 -2.19 15.44
C GLY A 87 1.66 -2.13 14.81
N LEU A 88 2.11 -0.94 14.40
CA LEU A 88 3.37 -0.67 13.71
C LEU A 88 4.23 0.37 14.45
N ASP A 89 4.08 0.46 15.76
CA ASP A 89 5.02 1.17 16.64
C ASP A 89 6.02 0.13 17.18
N PRO A 90 7.35 0.30 17.00
CA PRO A 90 8.32 -0.58 17.64
C PRO A 90 8.36 -0.42 19.17
N ASP A 91 7.67 0.55 19.77
CA ASP A 91 7.69 0.79 21.22
C ASP A 91 6.31 0.73 21.86
N ARG A 92 5.88 -0.50 22.17
CA ARG A 92 5.13 -0.72 23.41
C ARG A 92 5.44 -2.09 24.01
N LYS A 93 6.70 -2.27 24.39
CA LYS A 93 7.02 -3.16 25.51
C LYS A 93 7.42 -2.29 26.71
N ARG A 94 6.63 -2.47 27.76
CA ARG A 94 6.84 -2.00 29.14
C ARG A 94 8.24 -2.28 29.65
#